data_AF-A0A7L4N318-F1
#
_entry.id   AF-A0A7L4N318-F1
#
_cell.length_a   1.000
_cell.length_b   1.000
_cell.length_c   1.000
_cell.angle_alpha   90.00
_cell.angle_beta   90.00
_cell.angle_gamma   90.00
#
_symmetry.space_group_name_H-M   'P 1'
#
loop_
_entity.id
_entity.type
_entity.pdbx_description
1 polymer ?
#
loop_
_entity_poly.entity_id
_entity_poly.type
_entity_poly.pdbx_seq_one_letter_code
_entity_poly.pdbx_strand_id
1 'polypeptide(L)'
;VTQSDCYVSLSLPTASVQQFRTKTVPNSRNPTWNETFHFTIQSQVKNVLELKVCDEDNMTQDDHLLTVFFDVSKIQLGENIQLCFQLNPQGKEELDVEFTMETSPDPPENIVTNGVLVVIFYFITLSLPRSNAYCKAKRKFALTVDGSYEGTQTHTLSSCLCPTSPARFHYIKYNQSALTVALPRRRRLSRVLCCRNFIIPRWYVMFCSAFLFAFLLAARAISRGLSVVLPRNLDARLGFDLCTDEQNFLQYRRKVVAAALKELLHLEEDLQEHEVPIVAVSTAGCGIRALTAMYGSILGLQKLRVLDCISYISGSSGTTWTMTKLYEDADWSRKDLGEIIIEARKQAAKCKMGAFCLRSLRNYYRELSQRTQAGHKTSFIDLWGLMIESMLNDGKCHHRLSDQRRAVNQGQNPLPIYLALNVKDKVATKDFREWVEFTPYEVGFLKYGTFIRAEDFGSEFFMGRLMKKLPESRICFMQGMWSSIFSKNLLDAWHAADNSEDFWHRWTQDKVSEIEEQPDLPEKPYEMATCMFTPTSGLSSALRDILTDRPAVSKYHNFLRGFQMHNEYIQHENFTRWKDTLLDTSPNDLRGNSEHLELVDAAFFFETSCPPLMRPERQVDVIIHLNYTGGSQTL
;
A
#
# COMPACT_ATOMS: atom_id res chain seq x y z
N VAL A 1 23.52 -2.44 -41.58
CA VAL A 1 22.59 -1.79 -40.64
C VAL A 1 21.20 -2.21 -41.06
N THR A 2 20.61 -3.15 -40.34
CA THR A 2 19.19 -3.54 -40.50
C THR A 2 18.32 -2.33 -40.16
N GLN A 3 17.21 -2.17 -40.86
CA GLN A 3 16.27 -1.08 -40.58
C GLN A 3 15.30 -1.54 -39.48
N SER A 4 14.82 -0.62 -38.66
CA SER A 4 13.92 -0.92 -37.56
C SER A 4 12.57 -1.49 -38.03
N ASP A 5 12.07 -2.45 -37.26
CA ASP A 5 10.76 -3.08 -37.36
C ASP A 5 9.82 -2.40 -36.35
N CYS A 6 9.27 -1.24 -36.72
CA CYS A 6 8.62 -0.35 -35.76
C CYS A 6 7.15 -0.70 -35.47
N TYR A 7 6.75 -0.55 -34.20
CA TYR A 7 5.36 -0.51 -33.77
C TYR A 7 5.13 0.55 -32.69
N VAL A 8 3.85 0.90 -32.48
CA VAL A 8 3.44 1.82 -31.41
C VAL A 8 2.57 1.06 -30.41
N SER A 9 2.95 1.14 -29.13
CA SER A 9 2.15 0.70 -28.00
C SER A 9 1.39 1.88 -27.39
N LEU A 10 0.10 1.69 -27.13
CA LEU A 10 -0.78 2.69 -26.53
C LEU A 10 -1.26 2.19 -25.16
N SER A 11 -1.04 2.99 -24.13
CA SER A 11 -1.44 2.69 -22.76
C SER A 11 -2.23 3.87 -22.18
N LEU A 12 -3.48 3.60 -21.77
CA LEU A 12 -4.31 4.55 -21.03
C LEU A 12 -4.90 3.84 -19.81
N PRO A 13 -4.14 3.79 -18.69
CA PRO A 13 -4.51 2.95 -17.55
C PRO A 13 -5.90 3.26 -16.98
N THR A 14 -6.35 4.52 -17.07
CA THR A 14 -7.67 4.97 -16.56
C THR A 14 -8.85 4.43 -17.35
N ALA A 15 -8.62 3.97 -18.58
CA ALA A 15 -9.63 3.47 -19.51
C ALA A 15 -9.39 2.01 -19.96
N SER A 16 -8.20 1.46 -19.77
CA SER A 16 -7.91 0.07 -20.15
C SER A 16 -6.82 -0.55 -19.28
N VAL A 17 -7.01 -1.82 -18.91
CA VAL A 17 -5.98 -2.66 -18.29
C VAL A 17 -4.99 -3.13 -19.35
N GLN A 18 -5.49 -3.33 -20.57
CA GLN A 18 -4.71 -3.85 -21.68
C GLN A 18 -4.01 -2.69 -22.39
N GLN A 19 -2.75 -2.91 -22.74
CA GLN A 19 -2.04 -2.08 -23.70
C GLN A 19 -2.48 -2.49 -25.10
N PHE A 20 -2.72 -1.49 -25.93
CA PHE A 20 -2.97 -1.71 -27.35
C PHE A 20 -1.66 -1.57 -28.10
N ARG A 21 -1.55 -2.23 -29.26
CA ARG A 21 -0.35 -2.19 -30.08
C ARG A 21 -0.75 -2.22 -31.55
N THR A 22 -0.12 -1.37 -32.35
CA THR A 22 -0.23 -1.43 -33.81
C THR A 22 0.50 -2.65 -34.36
N LYS A 23 0.21 -3.02 -35.61
CA LYS A 23 1.02 -3.99 -36.34
C LYS A 23 2.46 -3.49 -36.49
N THR A 24 3.42 -4.41 -36.44
CA THR A 24 4.80 -4.10 -36.77
C THR A 24 4.92 -3.80 -38.27
N VAL A 25 5.57 -2.69 -38.60
CA VAL A 25 5.94 -2.37 -39.98
C VAL A 25 7.41 -2.73 -40.15
N PRO A 26 7.72 -3.78 -40.92
CA PRO A 26 9.09 -4.26 -41.01
C PRO A 26 9.96 -3.33 -41.86
N ASN A 27 11.21 -3.16 -41.45
CA ASN A 27 12.31 -2.51 -42.16
C ASN A 27 11.90 -1.16 -42.78
N SER A 28 11.36 -0.26 -41.96
CA SER A 28 10.93 1.06 -42.43
C SER A 28 11.36 2.17 -41.48
N ARG A 29 11.94 3.24 -42.06
CA ARG A 29 12.27 4.48 -41.33
C ARG A 29 11.10 5.45 -41.23
N ASN A 30 10.10 5.30 -42.10
CA ASN A 30 8.87 6.10 -42.12
C ASN A 30 7.67 5.14 -42.07
N PRO A 31 7.45 4.42 -40.96
CA PRO A 31 6.34 3.49 -40.83
C PRO A 31 4.99 4.22 -40.91
N THR A 32 4.00 3.61 -41.56
CA THR A 32 2.63 4.09 -41.61
C THR A 32 1.70 2.98 -41.15
N TRP A 33 1.05 3.17 -40.00
CA TRP A 33 0.17 2.15 -39.39
C TRP A 33 -1.29 2.33 -39.78
N ASN A 34 -1.83 3.56 -39.73
CA ASN A 34 -3.24 3.88 -40.00
C ASN A 34 -4.23 2.98 -39.24
N GLU A 35 -3.98 2.78 -37.94
CA GLU A 35 -4.86 2.01 -37.05
C GLU A 35 -5.56 2.93 -36.06
N THR A 36 -6.85 2.67 -35.82
CA THR A 36 -7.68 3.46 -34.90
C THR A 36 -8.00 2.67 -33.65
N PHE A 37 -7.81 3.28 -32.48
CA PHE A 37 -8.14 2.71 -31.18
C PHE A 37 -9.16 3.59 -30.47
N HIS A 38 -10.10 2.97 -29.75
CA HIS A 38 -11.16 3.69 -29.04
C HIS A 38 -11.03 3.48 -27.55
N PHE A 39 -11.04 4.58 -26.79
CA PHE A 39 -11.09 4.59 -25.33
C PHE A 39 -12.38 5.27 -24.87
N THR A 40 -12.83 4.92 -23.67
CA THR A 40 -13.83 5.74 -22.97
C THR A 40 -13.27 6.18 -21.65
N ILE A 41 -13.35 7.47 -21.45
CA ILE A 41 -12.68 8.18 -20.37
C ILE A 41 -13.71 8.90 -19.52
N GLN A 42 -13.35 9.16 -18.26
CA GLN A 42 -14.09 10.06 -17.40
C GLN A 42 -13.37 11.41 -17.36
N SER A 43 -14.08 12.49 -17.71
CA SER A 43 -13.54 13.87 -17.79
C SER A 43 -12.99 14.40 -16.45
N GLN A 44 -13.57 13.96 -15.33
CA GLN A 44 -13.13 14.35 -13.99
C GLN A 44 -11.85 13.63 -13.54
N VAL A 45 -11.40 12.61 -14.28
CA VAL A 45 -10.17 11.87 -14.01
C VAL A 45 -9.06 12.41 -14.90
N LYS A 46 -7.83 12.49 -14.38
CA LYS A 46 -6.66 12.83 -15.20
C LYS A 46 -6.32 11.69 -16.15
N ASN A 47 -6.57 11.88 -17.44
CA ASN A 47 -6.34 10.88 -18.48
C ASN A 47 -5.06 11.23 -19.27
N VAL A 48 -3.97 10.53 -18.98
CA VAL A 48 -2.70 10.67 -19.70
C VAL A 48 -2.47 9.42 -20.54
N LEU A 49 -2.52 9.59 -21.86
CA LEU A 49 -2.24 8.56 -22.86
C LEU A 49 -0.73 8.44 -23.06
N GLU A 50 -0.22 7.22 -22.97
CA GLU A 50 1.17 6.89 -23.23
C GLU A 50 1.27 6.26 -24.61
N LEU A 51 2.09 6.85 -25.47
CA LEU A 51 2.40 6.37 -26.80
C LEU A 51 3.89 5.99 -26.83
N LYS A 52 4.18 4.70 -26.88
CA LYS A 52 5.53 4.17 -26.86
C LYS A 52 5.88 3.59 -28.21
N VAL A 53 6.92 4.13 -28.85
CA VAL A 53 7.46 3.59 -30.11
C VAL A 53 8.57 2.60 -29.76
N CYS A 54 8.51 1.43 -30.39
CA CYS A 54 9.42 0.32 -30.17
C CYS A 54 9.94 -0.22 -31.50
N ASP A 55 11.13 -0.82 -31.45
CA ASP A 55 11.69 -1.68 -32.49
C ASP A 55 11.49 -3.15 -32.07
N GLU A 56 10.82 -3.95 -32.90
CA GLU A 56 10.58 -5.36 -32.60
C GLU A 56 11.80 -6.22 -32.94
N ASP A 57 12.32 -6.92 -31.94
CA ASP A 57 13.47 -7.81 -32.09
C ASP A 57 13.07 -9.27 -31.91
N ASN A 58 13.49 -10.12 -32.86
CA ASN A 58 13.15 -11.55 -32.80
C ASN A 58 13.98 -12.36 -31.79
N MET A 59 15.11 -11.80 -31.30
CA MET A 59 16.10 -12.52 -30.47
C MET A 59 16.37 -11.84 -29.11
N THR A 60 16.10 -10.55 -29.02
CA THR A 60 16.31 -9.70 -27.84
C THR A 60 14.99 -9.09 -27.38
N GLN A 61 14.98 -8.48 -26.20
CA GLN A 61 13.82 -7.71 -25.78
C GLN A 61 13.71 -6.46 -26.66
N ASP A 62 12.53 -6.19 -27.21
CA ASP A 62 12.25 -5.03 -28.08
C ASP A 62 12.89 -3.74 -27.56
N ASP A 63 13.64 -3.07 -28.46
CA ASP A 63 14.32 -1.83 -28.13
C ASP A 63 13.30 -0.70 -27.97
N HIS A 64 13.28 -0.11 -26.78
CA HIS A 64 12.45 1.05 -26.49
C HIS A 64 13.09 2.30 -27.08
N LEU A 65 12.46 2.85 -28.12
CA LEU A 65 12.97 4.06 -28.76
C LEU A 65 12.58 5.30 -27.94
N LEU A 66 11.28 5.49 -27.67
CA LEU A 66 10.76 6.72 -27.05
C LEU A 66 9.32 6.58 -26.55
N THR A 67 8.94 7.43 -25.59
CA THR A 67 7.57 7.52 -25.05
C THR A 67 7.06 8.96 -25.09
N VAL A 68 5.85 9.16 -25.61
CA VAL A 68 5.10 10.42 -25.53
C VAL A 68 4.00 10.26 -24.48
N PHE A 69 3.93 11.20 -23.54
CA PHE A 69 2.84 11.33 -22.58
C PHE A 69 1.92 12.47 -23.00
N PHE A 70 0.68 12.15 -23.35
CA PHE A 70 -0.29 13.12 -23.85
C PHE A 70 -1.49 13.23 -22.91
N ASP A 71 -1.71 14.43 -22.37
CA ASP A 71 -2.88 14.75 -21.57
C ASP A 71 -4.10 14.98 -22.47
N VAL A 72 -5.04 14.03 -22.41
CA VAL A 72 -6.23 13.99 -23.25
C VAL A 72 -7.19 15.16 -22.95
N SER A 73 -7.07 15.80 -21.77
CA SER A 73 -7.87 16.99 -21.43
C SER A 73 -7.60 18.21 -22.30
N LYS A 74 -6.52 18.19 -23.10
CA LYS A 74 -6.22 19.23 -24.09
C LYS A 74 -7.14 19.22 -25.32
N ILE A 75 -7.88 18.13 -25.53
CA ILE A 75 -8.80 17.97 -26.66
C ILE A 75 -10.21 18.40 -26.21
N GLN A 76 -10.87 19.28 -26.96
CA GLN A 76 -12.24 19.66 -26.65
C GLN A 76 -13.25 18.67 -27.24
N LEU A 77 -14.41 18.56 -26.60
CA LEU A 77 -15.51 17.73 -27.08
C LEU A 77 -15.97 18.17 -28.47
N GLY A 78 -16.05 17.23 -29.41
CA GLY A 78 -16.44 17.47 -30.80
C GLY A 78 -15.32 17.95 -31.72
N GLU A 79 -14.11 18.19 -31.18
CA GLU A 79 -12.95 18.50 -32.01
C GLU A 79 -12.32 17.24 -32.60
N ASN A 80 -11.83 17.38 -33.82
CA ASN A 80 -10.90 16.45 -34.44
C ASN A 80 -9.57 17.18 -34.65
N ILE A 81 -8.52 16.72 -33.99
CA ILE A 81 -7.20 17.35 -34.02
C ILE A 81 -6.15 16.37 -34.54
N GLN A 82 -5.27 16.86 -35.40
CA GLN A 82 -4.08 16.14 -35.82
C GLN A 82 -2.86 16.75 -35.13
N LEU A 83 -2.11 15.93 -34.41
CA LEU A 83 -0.92 16.34 -33.69
C LEU A 83 0.29 15.61 -34.25
N CYS A 84 1.35 16.39 -34.46
CA CYS A 84 2.69 15.88 -34.79
C CYS A 84 3.55 16.02 -33.53
N PHE A 85 3.96 14.90 -32.94
CA PHE A 85 4.85 14.89 -31.78
C PHE A 85 6.30 14.82 -32.25
N GLN A 86 7.09 15.85 -31.94
CA GLN A 86 8.53 15.83 -32.18
C GLN A 86 9.21 14.94 -31.12
N LEU A 87 9.79 13.82 -31.56
CA LEU A 87 10.27 12.76 -30.68
C LEU A 87 11.73 12.97 -30.25
N ASN A 88 12.51 13.65 -31.09
CA ASN A 88 13.90 13.98 -30.83
C ASN A 88 14.17 15.47 -31.13
N PRO A 89 14.57 16.29 -30.14
CA PRO A 89 14.85 17.72 -30.35
C PRO A 89 16.02 17.99 -31.31
N GLN A 90 16.96 17.05 -31.42
CA GLN A 90 18.12 17.14 -32.31
C GLN A 90 17.92 16.37 -33.64
N GLY A 91 16.87 15.55 -33.71
CA GLY A 91 16.53 14.70 -34.86
C GLY A 91 15.33 15.23 -35.65
N LYS A 92 14.93 14.46 -36.67
CA LYS A 92 13.72 14.67 -37.49
C LYS A 92 12.67 13.58 -37.25
N GLU A 93 12.69 12.98 -36.07
CA GLU A 93 11.78 11.88 -35.70
C GLU A 93 10.47 12.49 -35.21
N GLU A 94 9.39 12.13 -35.87
CA GLU A 94 8.05 12.68 -35.65
C GLU A 94 7.03 11.54 -35.57
N LEU A 95 6.02 11.70 -34.71
CA LEU A 95 4.87 10.80 -34.62
C LEU A 95 3.58 11.58 -34.87
N ASP A 96 2.92 11.28 -35.99
CA ASP A 96 1.64 11.87 -36.34
C ASP A 96 0.48 11.04 -35.77
N VAL A 97 -0.43 11.70 -35.05
CA VAL A 97 -1.60 11.09 -34.44
C VAL A 97 -2.81 11.99 -34.59
N GLU A 98 -3.93 11.41 -35.03
CA GLU A 98 -5.24 12.07 -35.07
C GLU A 98 -6.07 11.68 -33.84
N PHE A 99 -6.70 12.66 -33.22
CA PHE A 99 -7.57 12.46 -32.06
C PHE A 99 -8.95 13.06 -32.30
N THR A 100 -9.99 12.28 -32.01
CA THR A 100 -11.38 12.73 -32.04
C THR A 100 -12.04 12.46 -30.69
N MET A 101 -12.69 13.46 -30.11
CA MET A 101 -13.40 13.31 -28.83
C MET A 101 -14.92 13.43 -29.01
N GLU A 102 -15.64 12.37 -28.65
CA GLU A 102 -17.10 12.30 -28.79
C GLU A 102 -17.80 12.10 -27.45
N THR A 103 -19.06 12.52 -27.37
CA THR A 103 -19.88 12.33 -26.16
C THR A 103 -20.38 10.88 -26.09
N SER A 104 -20.23 10.23 -24.93
CA SER A 104 -20.79 8.90 -24.70
C SER A 104 -22.32 8.97 -24.50
N PRO A 105 -23.11 8.02 -25.03
CA PRO A 105 -24.55 7.92 -24.74
C PRO A 105 -24.85 7.40 -23.31
N ASP A 106 -23.83 7.02 -22.54
CA ASP A 106 -23.98 6.49 -21.19
C ASP A 106 -24.53 7.54 -20.20
N PRO A 107 -25.34 7.15 -19.20
CA PRO A 107 -25.78 8.06 -18.16
C PRO A 107 -24.60 8.58 -17.32
N PRO A 108 -24.73 9.79 -16.74
CA PRO A 108 -23.71 10.38 -15.88
C PRO A 108 -23.42 9.50 -14.67
N GLU A 109 -22.17 9.56 -14.21
CA GLU A 109 -21.67 8.71 -13.14
C GLU A 109 -21.82 9.37 -11.77
N ASN A 110 -21.97 8.53 -10.74
CA ASN A 110 -21.85 9.01 -9.37
C ASN A 110 -20.37 8.98 -8.97
N ILE A 111 -19.77 10.17 -8.97
CA ILE A 111 -18.36 10.38 -8.65
C ILE A 111 -18.26 10.88 -7.21
N VAL A 112 -17.35 10.29 -6.44
CA VAL A 112 -16.95 10.81 -5.13
C VAL A 112 -15.52 11.32 -5.24
N THR A 113 -15.27 12.55 -4.79
CA THR A 113 -13.95 13.19 -4.89
C THR A 113 -13.72 14.19 -3.75
N ASN A 114 -12.44 14.38 -3.40
CA ASN A 114 -11.95 15.48 -2.56
C ASN A 114 -11.16 16.53 -3.36
N GLY A 115 -11.32 16.55 -4.69
CA GLY A 115 -10.56 17.44 -5.60
C GLY A 115 -9.17 16.93 -6.00
N VAL A 116 -8.66 15.88 -5.36
CA VAL A 116 -7.36 15.25 -5.67
C VAL A 116 -7.52 13.82 -6.14
N LEU A 117 -8.31 13.02 -5.40
CA LEU A 117 -8.65 11.66 -5.77
C LEU A 117 -10.11 11.55 -6.20
N VAL A 118 -10.36 10.60 -7.09
CA VAL A 118 -11.65 10.30 -7.69
C VAL A 118 -11.94 8.82 -7.50
N VAL A 119 -13.17 8.53 -7.06
CA VAL A 119 -13.72 7.18 -7.00
C VAL A 119 -14.96 7.10 -7.87
N ILE A 120 -14.98 6.09 -8.73
CA ILE A 120 -16.11 5.80 -9.61
C ILE A 120 -16.56 4.36 -9.38
N PHE A 121 -17.42 4.15 -8.39
CA PHE A 121 -17.68 2.79 -7.89
C PHE A 121 -18.67 2.00 -8.73
N TYR A 122 -18.24 0.82 -9.21
CA TYR A 122 -19.10 -0.16 -9.86
C TYR A 122 -18.76 -1.59 -9.41
N PHE A 123 -19.79 -2.42 -9.34
CA PHE A 123 -19.62 -3.86 -9.25
C PHE A 123 -20.66 -4.57 -10.10
N ILE A 124 -20.26 -5.73 -10.59
CA ILE A 124 -21.15 -6.68 -11.25
C ILE A 124 -21.38 -7.84 -10.28
N THR A 125 -22.65 -8.16 -10.04
CA THR A 125 -23.03 -9.43 -9.42
C THR A 125 -23.52 -10.39 -10.49
N LEU A 126 -22.99 -11.60 -10.51
CA LEU A 126 -23.37 -12.70 -11.37
C LEU A 126 -24.04 -13.77 -10.51
N SER A 127 -25.37 -13.76 -10.48
CA SER A 127 -26.16 -14.81 -9.83
C SER A 127 -26.36 -15.99 -10.79
N LEU A 128 -25.88 -17.17 -10.43
CA LEU A 128 -26.17 -18.39 -11.18
C LEU A 128 -27.61 -18.84 -10.88
N PRO A 129 -28.45 -19.08 -11.90
CA PRO A 129 -29.81 -19.52 -11.68
C PRO A 129 -29.82 -20.93 -11.07
N ARG A 130 -30.77 -21.18 -10.17
CA ARG A 130 -31.09 -22.54 -9.71
C ARG A 130 -31.50 -23.37 -10.94
N SER A 131 -30.73 -24.41 -11.23
CA SER A 131 -31.07 -25.39 -12.26
C SER A 131 -31.76 -26.59 -11.61
N ASN A 132 -32.96 -26.94 -12.09
CA ASN A 132 -33.66 -28.18 -11.74
C ASN A 132 -33.09 -29.41 -12.47
N ALA A 133 -32.03 -29.24 -13.28
CA ALA A 133 -31.43 -30.34 -14.05
C ALA A 133 -30.39 -31.09 -13.22
N TYR A 134 -30.57 -32.41 -13.10
CA TYR A 134 -29.71 -33.32 -12.36
C TYR A 134 -28.34 -33.48 -13.05
N CYS A 135 -27.33 -32.69 -12.66
CA CYS A 135 -25.96 -32.86 -13.13
C CYS A 135 -25.22 -33.91 -12.28
N LYS A 136 -25.01 -35.12 -12.82
CA LYS A 136 -24.24 -36.21 -12.18
C LYS A 136 -22.74 -35.91 -12.01
N ALA A 137 -22.19 -34.94 -12.73
CA ALA A 137 -20.76 -34.63 -12.75
C ALA A 137 -20.45 -33.27 -12.12
N LYS A 138 -19.55 -33.22 -11.13
CA LYS A 138 -18.98 -31.97 -10.61
C LYS A 138 -18.18 -31.30 -11.73
N ARG A 139 -18.64 -30.15 -12.22
CA ARG A 139 -17.90 -29.34 -13.19
C ARG A 139 -17.44 -28.05 -12.52
N LYS A 140 -16.13 -27.81 -12.53
CA LYS A 140 -15.55 -26.51 -12.15
C LYS A 140 -15.67 -25.55 -13.33
N PHE A 141 -15.74 -24.26 -13.12
CA PHE A 141 -15.56 -23.23 -14.14
C PHE A 141 -14.97 -22.00 -13.50
N ALA A 142 -14.24 -21.20 -14.26
CA ALA A 142 -13.63 -19.95 -13.80
C ALA A 142 -14.29 -18.76 -14.51
N LEU A 143 -14.61 -17.73 -13.74
CA LEU A 143 -15.08 -16.43 -14.21
C LEU A 143 -13.95 -15.44 -13.97
N THR A 144 -13.54 -14.69 -14.99
CA THR A 144 -12.47 -13.70 -14.91
C THR A 144 -12.99 -12.35 -15.38
N VAL A 145 -12.78 -11.30 -14.60
CA VAL A 145 -13.01 -9.90 -15.02
C VAL A 145 -11.69 -9.16 -14.90
N ASP A 146 -11.08 -8.84 -16.04
CA ASP A 146 -9.78 -8.17 -16.07
C ASP A 146 -9.86 -6.79 -15.40
N GLY A 147 -8.90 -6.48 -14.52
CA GLY A 147 -8.89 -5.21 -13.78
C GLY A 147 -9.89 -5.12 -12.63
N SER A 148 -10.63 -6.19 -12.33
CA SER A 148 -11.41 -6.26 -11.11
C SER A 148 -10.51 -6.56 -9.90
N TYR A 149 -10.98 -6.26 -8.69
CA TYR A 149 -10.29 -6.61 -7.45
C TYR A 149 -10.05 -8.13 -7.35
N GLU A 150 -11.07 -8.94 -7.67
CA GLU A 150 -11.04 -10.39 -7.53
C GLU A 150 -10.28 -11.11 -8.64
N GLY A 151 -10.12 -10.47 -9.81
CA GLY A 151 -9.52 -11.06 -10.99
C GLY A 151 -10.30 -12.28 -11.49
N THR A 152 -9.97 -13.47 -10.96
CA THR A 152 -10.57 -14.75 -11.35
C THR A 152 -11.22 -15.48 -10.17
N GLN A 153 -12.51 -15.82 -10.27
CA GLN A 153 -13.22 -16.67 -9.31
C GLN A 153 -13.54 -18.04 -9.91
N THR A 154 -13.22 -19.11 -9.17
CA THR A 154 -13.52 -20.49 -9.59
C THR A 154 -14.74 -21.02 -8.82
N HIS A 155 -15.74 -21.49 -9.55
CA HIS A 155 -16.96 -22.06 -9.00
C HIS A 155 -17.11 -23.53 -9.38
N THR A 156 -17.86 -24.28 -8.57
CA THR A 156 -18.20 -25.69 -8.85
C THR A 156 -19.71 -25.84 -8.96
N LEU A 157 -20.20 -26.36 -10.09
CA LEU A 157 -21.57 -26.83 -10.22
C LEU A 157 -21.68 -28.22 -9.57
N SER A 158 -22.30 -28.28 -8.40
CA SER A 158 -22.77 -29.53 -7.75
C SER A 158 -24.30 -29.61 -7.78
N SER A 159 -24.84 -30.82 -7.56
CA SER A 159 -26.25 -31.15 -7.78
C SER A 159 -27.26 -30.27 -7.01
N CYS A 160 -28.19 -29.68 -7.77
CA CYS A 160 -29.58 -29.24 -7.52
C CYS A 160 -30.03 -28.51 -6.22
N LEU A 161 -29.28 -28.44 -5.11
CA LEU A 161 -29.85 -27.96 -3.84
C LEU A 161 -29.08 -26.85 -3.11
N CYS A 162 -27.86 -26.50 -3.52
CA CYS A 162 -27.13 -25.40 -2.89
C CYS A 162 -27.09 -24.17 -3.81
N PRO A 163 -27.59 -23.00 -3.40
CA PRO A 163 -27.26 -21.76 -4.10
C PRO A 163 -25.74 -21.60 -4.02
N THR A 164 -25.06 -21.64 -5.18
CA THR A 164 -23.71 -21.10 -5.23
C THR A 164 -23.85 -19.62 -4.89
N SER A 165 -23.05 -19.13 -3.94
CA SER A 165 -22.99 -17.70 -3.67
C SER A 165 -22.78 -16.95 -5.00
N PRO A 166 -23.50 -15.85 -5.26
CA PRO A 166 -23.34 -15.12 -6.50
C PRO A 166 -21.88 -14.66 -6.62
N ALA A 167 -21.30 -14.81 -7.81
CA ALA A 167 -19.96 -14.31 -8.08
C ALA A 167 -20.04 -12.78 -8.16
N ARG A 168 -19.25 -12.06 -7.37
CA ARG A 168 -19.26 -10.60 -7.36
C ARG A 168 -17.90 -10.10 -7.80
N PHE A 169 -17.86 -9.17 -8.74
CA PHE A 169 -16.64 -8.56 -9.24
C PHE A 169 -16.72 -7.04 -9.09
N HIS A 170 -15.74 -6.45 -8.41
CA HIS A 170 -15.63 -5.01 -8.24
C HIS A 170 -14.61 -4.48 -9.23
N TYR A 171 -14.99 -3.53 -10.08
CA TYR A 171 -14.15 -3.04 -11.16
C TYR A 171 -14.50 -1.59 -11.51
N ILE A 172 -13.57 -0.93 -12.21
CA ILE A 172 -13.79 0.43 -12.72
C ILE A 172 -14.54 0.29 -14.05
N LYS A 173 -15.75 0.86 -14.16
CA LYS A 173 -16.67 0.64 -15.31
C LYS A 173 -16.06 0.87 -16.69
N TYR A 174 -15.28 1.93 -16.85
CA TYR A 174 -14.70 2.31 -18.13
C TYR A 174 -13.32 1.74 -18.38
N ASN A 175 -12.77 1.02 -17.41
CA ASN A 175 -11.68 0.11 -17.70
C ASN A 175 -12.28 -0.94 -18.63
N GLN A 176 -11.83 -1.05 -19.89
CA GLN A 176 -12.38 -1.95 -20.91
C GLN A 176 -12.23 -3.45 -20.53
N SER A 177 -12.91 -3.85 -19.47
CA SER A 177 -12.83 -5.16 -18.83
C SER A 177 -13.74 -6.13 -19.56
N ALA A 178 -13.19 -7.30 -19.86
CA ALA A 178 -13.93 -8.41 -20.44
C ALA A 178 -14.27 -9.45 -19.38
N LEU A 179 -15.54 -9.89 -19.34
CA LEU A 179 -15.90 -11.09 -18.58
C LEU A 179 -15.54 -12.32 -19.42
N THR A 180 -14.56 -13.10 -18.95
CA THR A 180 -14.13 -14.35 -19.58
C THR A 180 -14.60 -15.56 -18.76
N VAL A 181 -15.06 -16.61 -19.44
CA VAL A 181 -15.50 -17.86 -18.80
C VAL A 181 -14.66 -19.03 -19.30
N ALA A 182 -13.98 -19.74 -18.40
CA ALA A 182 -13.15 -20.91 -18.72
C ALA A 182 -13.71 -22.21 -18.13
N LEU A 183 -13.74 -23.28 -18.94
CA LEU A 183 -14.21 -24.63 -18.56
C LEU A 183 -13.05 -25.66 -18.53
N PRO A 184 -13.09 -26.69 -17.66
CA PRO A 184 -12.02 -27.65 -17.50
C PRO A 184 -12.21 -28.78 -18.51
N ARG A 185 -11.31 -28.80 -19.51
CA ARG A 185 -11.02 -29.82 -20.54
C ARG A 185 -11.68 -29.63 -21.93
N ARG A 186 -10.74 -29.36 -22.86
CA ARG A 186 -10.75 -29.24 -24.32
C ARG A 186 -11.44 -27.99 -24.90
N ARG A 187 -10.55 -27.09 -25.38
CA ARG A 187 -10.73 -25.79 -26.05
C ARG A 187 -11.04 -24.60 -25.13
N ARG A 188 -10.05 -23.72 -24.94
CA ARG A 188 -10.27 -22.32 -24.55
C ARG A 188 -11.18 -21.70 -25.63
N LEU A 189 -12.40 -21.33 -25.27
CA LEU A 189 -13.23 -20.45 -26.09
C LEU A 189 -13.18 -19.09 -25.40
N SER A 190 -12.22 -18.25 -25.80
CA SER A 190 -12.21 -16.83 -25.45
C SER A 190 -13.38 -16.17 -26.18
N ARG A 191 -14.48 -15.91 -25.47
CA ARG A 191 -15.51 -14.97 -25.94
C ARG A 191 -15.52 -13.77 -25.01
N VAL A 192 -14.95 -12.67 -25.51
CA VAL A 192 -14.95 -11.35 -24.88
C VAL A 192 -16.38 -10.83 -24.91
N LEU A 193 -17.06 -10.78 -23.75
CA LEU A 193 -18.28 -10.01 -23.59
C LEU A 193 -17.85 -8.63 -23.08
N CYS A 194 -17.85 -7.64 -23.98
CA CYS A 194 -17.52 -6.26 -23.64
C CYS A 194 -18.67 -5.67 -22.81
N CYS A 195 -18.37 -5.08 -21.65
CA CYS A 195 -19.36 -4.63 -20.67
C CYS A 195 -20.19 -3.39 -21.10
N ARG A 196 -20.11 -2.98 -22.38
CA ARG A 196 -20.41 -1.62 -22.82
C ARG A 196 -21.81 -1.38 -23.38
N ASN A 197 -22.54 -2.41 -23.79
CA ASN A 197 -23.98 -2.40 -24.10
C ASN A 197 -24.35 -3.78 -24.66
N PHE A 198 -25.24 -4.52 -23.99
CA PHE A 198 -25.64 -5.86 -24.43
C PHE A 198 -26.82 -5.80 -25.41
N ILE A 199 -26.55 -5.66 -26.70
CA ILE A 199 -27.46 -6.11 -27.77
C ILE A 199 -26.91 -7.43 -28.28
N ILE A 200 -27.57 -8.54 -27.94
CA ILE A 200 -27.22 -9.87 -28.44
C ILE A 200 -27.72 -9.96 -29.90
N PRO A 201 -26.85 -10.06 -30.93
CA PRO A 201 -27.33 -10.39 -32.26
C PRO A 201 -27.70 -11.87 -32.27
N ARG A 202 -28.90 -12.15 -32.76
CA ARG A 202 -29.52 -13.48 -32.85
C ARG A 202 -28.77 -14.32 -33.90
N TRP A 203 -27.82 -15.17 -33.49
CA TRP A 203 -27.13 -16.08 -34.41
C TRP A 203 -27.17 -17.54 -33.95
N TYR A 204 -27.60 -18.38 -34.90
CA TYR A 204 -27.66 -19.84 -34.82
C TYR A 204 -26.25 -20.43 -34.94
N VAL A 205 -25.81 -21.20 -33.94
CA VAL A 205 -24.71 -22.17 -34.12
C VAL A 205 -25.11 -23.48 -33.45
N MET A 206 -25.31 -24.48 -34.29
CA MET A 206 -25.63 -25.85 -33.97
C MET A 206 -24.31 -26.58 -33.65
N PHE A 207 -23.99 -26.88 -32.39
CA PHE A 207 -23.10 -27.99 -31.97
C PHE A 207 -23.10 -28.17 -30.43
N CYS A 208 -23.21 -29.44 -29.99
CA CYS A 208 -23.12 -29.97 -28.62
C CYS A 208 -24.12 -29.45 -27.55
N SER A 209 -25.11 -30.28 -27.24
CA SER A 209 -26.23 -30.03 -26.29
C SER A 209 -25.79 -29.58 -24.88
N ALA A 210 -24.66 -30.05 -24.36
CA ALA A 210 -24.16 -29.66 -23.04
C ALA A 210 -23.45 -28.28 -23.03
N PHE A 211 -22.84 -27.89 -24.16
CA PHE A 211 -22.14 -26.61 -24.30
C PHE A 211 -23.15 -25.48 -24.48
N LEU A 212 -24.16 -25.71 -25.33
CA LEU A 212 -25.27 -24.79 -25.52
C LEU A 212 -26.07 -24.58 -24.22
N PHE A 213 -26.28 -25.63 -23.41
CA PHE A 213 -27.04 -25.52 -22.16
C PHE A 213 -26.29 -24.71 -21.08
N ALA A 214 -24.99 -24.94 -20.89
CA ALA A 214 -24.18 -24.16 -19.95
C ALA A 214 -23.97 -22.71 -20.40
N PHE A 215 -23.77 -22.50 -21.71
CA PHE A 215 -23.69 -21.16 -22.31
C PHE A 215 -25.03 -20.42 -22.23
N LEU A 216 -26.16 -21.09 -22.49
CA LEU A 216 -27.50 -20.52 -22.31
C LEU A 216 -27.83 -20.28 -20.84
N LEU A 217 -27.35 -21.11 -19.91
CA LEU A 217 -27.49 -20.86 -18.47
C LEU A 217 -26.63 -19.68 -18.02
N ALA A 218 -25.39 -19.58 -18.49
CA ALA A 218 -24.51 -18.43 -18.21
C ALA A 218 -25.07 -17.15 -18.85
N ALA A 219 -25.51 -17.21 -20.10
CA ALA A 219 -26.16 -16.09 -20.79
C ALA A 219 -27.49 -15.71 -20.13
N ARG A 220 -28.31 -16.68 -19.67
CA ARG A 220 -29.54 -16.41 -18.92
C ARG A 220 -29.27 -15.87 -17.51
N ALA A 221 -28.24 -16.38 -16.83
CA ALA A 221 -27.73 -15.90 -15.54
C ALA A 221 -27.30 -14.44 -15.62
N ILE A 222 -26.53 -14.11 -16.66
CA ILE A 222 -26.05 -12.76 -16.98
C ILE A 222 -27.24 -11.86 -17.36
N SER A 223 -28.18 -12.34 -18.18
CA SER A 223 -29.33 -11.54 -18.64
C SER A 223 -30.38 -11.21 -17.57
N ARG A 224 -30.44 -11.98 -16.47
CA ARG A 224 -31.44 -11.81 -15.39
C ARG A 224 -30.85 -11.42 -14.03
N GLY A 225 -29.53 -11.52 -13.87
CA GLY A 225 -28.83 -11.35 -12.59
C GLY A 225 -27.87 -10.18 -12.51
N LEU A 226 -27.66 -9.43 -13.61
CA LEU A 226 -26.80 -8.26 -13.62
C LEU A 226 -27.49 -7.10 -12.88
N SER A 227 -27.18 -6.96 -11.60
CA SER A 227 -27.56 -5.78 -10.83
C SER A 227 -26.31 -4.95 -10.60
N VAL A 228 -26.27 -3.76 -11.20
CA VAL A 228 -25.35 -2.70 -10.84
C VAL A 228 -26.00 -1.96 -9.68
N VAL A 229 -25.47 -2.14 -8.47
CA VAL A 229 -25.95 -1.41 -7.29
C VAL A 229 -24.87 -0.42 -6.91
N LEU A 230 -25.27 0.80 -6.57
CA LEU A 230 -24.38 1.84 -6.08
C LEU A 230 -24.53 1.94 -4.56
N PRO A 231 -23.56 1.50 -3.76
CA PRO A 231 -23.59 1.71 -2.32
C PRO A 231 -23.03 3.10 -2.01
N ARG A 232 -23.68 3.83 -1.11
CA ARG A 232 -23.46 5.27 -0.96
C ARG A 232 -22.22 5.67 -0.14
N ASN A 233 -21.67 4.77 0.68
CA ASN A 233 -20.61 5.13 1.64
C ASN A 233 -19.29 4.39 1.32
N LEU A 234 -18.18 5.14 1.40
CA LEU A 234 -16.81 4.62 1.37
C LEU A 234 -16.38 4.24 2.80
N ASP A 235 -15.52 3.24 2.92
CA ASP A 235 -14.86 2.89 4.18
C ASP A 235 -13.60 3.75 4.40
N ALA A 236 -12.98 4.23 3.32
CA ALA A 236 -11.94 5.26 3.35
C ALA A 236 -12.56 6.65 3.36
N ARG A 237 -12.09 7.51 4.27
CA ARG A 237 -12.45 8.92 4.35
C ARG A 237 -11.66 9.70 3.31
N LEU A 238 -12.37 10.50 2.52
CA LEU A 238 -11.80 11.47 1.59
C LEU A 238 -12.04 12.87 2.11
N GLY A 239 -10.97 13.59 2.45
CA GLY A 239 -11.00 14.96 2.94
C GLY A 239 -9.68 15.36 3.58
N PHE A 240 -9.37 16.64 3.52
CA PHE A 240 -8.17 17.22 4.13
C PHE A 240 -8.41 17.66 5.59
N ASP A 241 -9.67 17.91 5.95
CA ASP A 241 -10.10 18.20 7.32
C ASP A 241 -9.72 17.11 8.32
N LEU A 242 -9.63 17.51 9.59
CA LEU A 242 -9.51 16.58 10.72
C LEU A 242 -10.74 15.67 10.78
N CYS A 243 -10.55 14.40 11.14
CA CYS A 243 -11.68 13.51 11.37
C CYS A 243 -12.50 13.97 12.59
N THR A 244 -13.77 13.56 12.64
CA THR A 244 -14.68 13.91 13.73
C THR A 244 -14.11 13.54 15.10
N ASP A 245 -13.42 12.40 15.21
CA ASP A 245 -12.83 11.97 16.48
C ASP A 245 -11.68 12.88 16.94
N GLU A 246 -10.85 13.37 16.03
CA GLU A 246 -9.79 14.34 16.35
C GLU A 246 -10.38 15.72 16.70
N GLN A 247 -11.45 16.15 16.02
CA GLN A 247 -12.17 17.38 16.37
C GLN A 247 -12.77 17.29 17.78
N ASN A 248 -13.41 16.16 18.11
CA ASN A 248 -13.95 15.90 19.45
C ASN A 248 -12.82 15.87 20.50
N PHE A 249 -11.69 15.22 20.18
CA PHE A 249 -10.50 15.24 21.03
C PHE A 249 -10.06 16.68 21.35
N LEU A 250 -9.95 17.55 20.33
CA LEU A 250 -9.54 18.94 20.52
C LEU A 250 -10.50 19.70 21.43
N GLN A 251 -11.81 19.50 21.30
CA GLN A 251 -12.80 20.13 22.20
C GLN A 251 -12.58 19.74 23.66
N TYR A 252 -12.24 18.48 23.94
CA TYR A 252 -11.91 18.05 25.30
C TYR A 252 -10.55 18.54 25.75
N ARG A 253 -9.53 18.42 24.88
CA ARG A 253 -8.15 18.78 25.22
C ARG A 253 -7.99 20.27 25.48
N ARG A 254 -8.67 21.14 24.72
CA ARG A 254 -8.65 22.60 24.96
C ARG A 254 -9.06 22.98 26.37
N LYS A 255 -10.01 22.26 26.98
CA LYS A 255 -10.41 22.52 28.38
C LYS A 255 -9.30 22.18 29.36
N VAL A 256 -8.56 21.09 29.12
CA VAL A 256 -7.39 20.71 29.92
C VAL A 256 -6.26 21.73 29.75
N VAL A 257 -5.98 22.12 28.51
CA VAL A 257 -4.94 23.10 28.18
C VAL A 257 -5.26 24.47 28.77
N ALA A 258 -6.51 24.93 28.68
CA ALA A 258 -6.96 26.20 29.26
C ALA A 258 -6.70 26.26 30.77
N ALA A 259 -7.10 25.20 31.50
CA ALA A 259 -6.89 25.10 32.93
C ALA A 259 -5.39 25.07 33.28
N ALA A 260 -4.60 24.28 32.54
CA ALA A 260 -3.16 24.17 32.76
C ALA A 260 -2.42 25.49 32.49
N LEU A 261 -2.76 26.20 31.42
CA LEU A 261 -2.16 27.50 31.08
C LEU A 261 -2.53 28.58 32.10
N LYS A 262 -3.78 28.60 32.57
CA LYS A 262 -4.20 29.52 33.64
C LYS A 262 -3.35 29.34 34.89
N GLU A 263 -3.15 28.10 35.33
CA GLU A 263 -2.32 27.81 36.50
C GLU A 263 -0.84 28.13 36.27
N LEU A 264 -0.30 27.73 35.11
CA LEU A 264 1.11 27.88 34.77
C LEU A 264 1.54 29.34 34.60
N LEU A 265 0.70 30.16 33.95
CA LEU A 265 0.98 31.57 33.65
C LEU A 265 0.37 32.53 34.67
N HIS A 266 -0.33 32.01 35.69
CA HIS A 266 -1.04 32.80 36.70
C HIS A 266 -2.01 33.83 36.10
N LEU A 267 -2.82 33.39 35.12
CA LEU A 267 -3.80 34.26 34.46
C LEU A 267 -4.96 34.62 35.42
N GLU A 268 -5.38 35.89 35.39
CA GLU A 268 -6.48 36.38 36.24
C GLU A 268 -7.83 35.80 35.81
N GLU A 269 -8.08 35.73 34.50
CA GLU A 269 -9.33 35.26 33.91
C GLU A 269 -9.20 33.85 33.31
N ASP A 270 -10.33 33.17 33.13
CA ASP A 270 -10.40 31.91 32.40
C ASP A 270 -10.28 32.15 30.90
N LEU A 271 -9.41 31.37 30.24
CA LEU A 271 -9.24 31.41 28.79
C LEU A 271 -10.51 30.95 28.07
N GLN A 272 -10.96 31.74 27.10
CA GLN A 272 -12.02 31.35 26.17
C GLN A 272 -11.49 30.34 25.14
N GLU A 273 -12.37 29.54 24.55
CA GLU A 273 -11.96 28.44 23.66
C GLU A 273 -11.05 28.87 22.50
N HIS A 274 -11.30 30.05 21.92
CA HIS A 274 -10.52 30.59 20.80
C HIS A 274 -9.17 31.21 21.22
N GLU A 275 -8.95 31.41 22.52
CA GLU A 275 -7.71 31.96 23.09
C GLU A 275 -6.73 30.84 23.50
N VAL A 276 -7.18 29.58 23.54
CA VAL A 276 -6.35 28.44 23.94
C VAL A 276 -5.42 28.05 22.78
N PRO A 277 -4.10 28.24 22.91
CA PRO A 277 -3.16 27.88 21.85
C PRO A 277 -3.02 26.36 21.73
N ILE A 278 -2.86 25.89 20.49
CA ILE A 278 -2.50 24.50 20.20
C ILE A 278 -0.99 24.36 20.29
N VAL A 279 -0.52 23.86 21.43
CA VAL A 279 0.90 23.52 21.64
C VAL A 279 1.16 22.08 21.20
N ALA A 280 2.21 21.84 20.42
CA ALA A 280 2.62 20.52 20.00
C ALA A 280 4.07 20.22 20.39
N VAL A 281 4.37 18.95 20.65
CA VAL A 281 5.73 18.44 20.76
C VAL A 281 6.08 17.69 19.48
N SER A 282 7.18 18.07 18.85
CA SER A 282 7.81 17.28 17.79
C SER A 282 9.11 16.70 18.31
N THR A 283 9.45 15.48 17.87
CA THR A 283 10.63 14.77 18.33
C THR A 283 11.46 14.25 17.15
N ALA A 284 12.76 14.10 17.35
CA ALA A 284 13.65 13.47 16.38
C ALA A 284 13.96 12.01 16.76
N GLY A 285 14.03 11.13 15.75
CA GLY A 285 14.31 9.72 15.94
C GLY A 285 15.79 9.41 16.16
N CYS A 286 16.13 8.57 17.15
CA CYS A 286 17.48 8.00 17.29
C CYS A 286 17.56 6.77 18.21
N GLY A 287 16.76 5.74 17.93
CA GLY A 287 16.81 4.44 18.62
C GLY A 287 16.69 4.56 20.14
N ILE A 288 17.54 3.82 20.88
CA ILE A 288 17.47 3.77 22.35
C ILE A 288 17.86 5.10 23.02
N ARG A 289 18.68 5.93 22.35
CA ARG A 289 19.02 7.28 22.82
C ARG A 289 17.77 8.14 22.84
N ALA A 290 17.03 8.17 21.73
CA ALA A 290 15.78 8.90 21.64
C ALA A 290 14.71 8.35 22.59
N LEU A 291 14.65 7.02 22.79
CA LEU A 291 13.78 6.43 23.81
C LEU A 291 14.08 7.02 25.20
N THR A 292 15.34 6.99 25.61
CA THR A 292 15.76 7.42 26.95
C THR A 292 15.58 8.93 27.13
N ALA A 293 15.99 9.71 26.14
CA ALA A 293 15.91 11.17 26.17
C ALA A 293 14.46 11.66 26.15
N MET A 294 13.56 10.98 25.42
CA MET A 294 12.14 11.31 25.42
C MET A 294 11.50 11.12 26.78
N TYR A 295 11.77 10.01 27.48
CA TYR A 295 11.31 9.84 28.87
C TYR A 295 11.76 10.98 29.78
N GLY A 296 13.03 11.39 29.69
CA GLY A 296 13.55 12.52 30.46
C GLY A 296 12.88 13.84 30.11
N SER A 297 12.63 14.09 28.83
CA SER A 297 12.00 15.31 28.34
C SER A 297 10.54 15.41 28.78
N ILE A 298 9.78 14.30 28.66
CA ILE A 298 8.38 14.24 29.11
C ILE A 298 8.29 14.38 30.63
N LEU A 299 9.21 13.79 31.40
CA LEU A 299 9.31 14.02 32.85
C LEU A 299 9.59 15.50 33.18
N GLY A 300 10.49 16.14 32.42
CA GLY A 300 10.77 17.57 32.55
C GLY A 300 9.52 18.41 32.33
N LEU A 301 8.80 18.16 31.23
CA LEU A 301 7.54 18.84 30.90
C LEU A 301 6.47 18.62 31.98
N GLN A 302 6.39 17.42 32.57
CA GLN A 302 5.47 17.13 33.67
C GLN A 302 5.84 17.93 34.93
N LYS A 303 7.12 17.95 35.32
CA LYS A 303 7.60 18.69 36.50
C LYS A 303 7.42 20.20 36.36
N LEU A 304 7.55 20.72 35.14
CA LEU A 304 7.32 22.13 34.81
C LEU A 304 5.83 22.46 34.65
N ARG A 305 4.92 21.48 34.79
CA ARG A 305 3.47 21.62 34.54
C ARG A 305 3.11 22.08 33.12
N VAL A 306 4.02 21.88 32.17
CA VAL A 306 3.82 22.19 30.75
C VAL A 306 3.14 21.02 30.03
N LEU A 307 3.24 19.79 30.56
CA LEU A 307 2.72 18.59 29.89
C LEU A 307 1.21 18.69 29.57
N ASP A 308 0.42 19.24 30.50
CA ASP A 308 -1.02 19.42 30.29
C ASP A 308 -1.38 20.55 29.32
N CYS A 309 -0.42 21.42 28.99
CA CYS A 309 -0.59 22.46 27.97
C CYS A 309 -0.43 21.91 26.53
N ILE A 310 0.09 20.68 26.36
CA ILE A 310 0.40 20.10 25.05
C ILE A 310 -0.85 19.43 24.45
N SER A 311 -1.22 19.76 23.22
CA SER A 311 -2.33 19.12 22.49
C SER A 311 -1.88 17.91 21.67
N TYR A 312 -0.69 17.97 21.06
CA TYR A 312 -0.16 16.91 20.18
C TYR A 312 1.25 16.49 20.57
N ILE A 313 1.55 15.20 20.45
CA ILE A 313 2.94 14.69 20.49
C ILE A 313 3.16 13.88 19.21
N SER A 314 4.06 14.35 18.35
CA SER A 314 4.47 13.60 17.16
C SER A 314 5.85 12.96 17.33
N GLY A 315 5.98 11.71 16.88
CA GLY A 315 7.23 10.97 16.96
C GLY A 315 7.53 10.09 15.75
N SER A 316 8.83 9.90 15.51
CA SER A 316 9.39 9.03 14.48
C SER A 316 10.50 8.16 15.06
N SER A 317 10.71 6.97 14.48
CA SER A 317 11.77 6.05 14.90
C SER A 317 11.75 5.72 16.39
N GLY A 318 12.91 5.73 17.07
CA GLY A 318 13.04 5.33 18.49
C GLY A 318 12.14 6.07 19.49
N THR A 319 11.64 7.27 19.16
CA THR A 319 10.68 8.00 20.02
C THR A 319 9.32 7.30 20.07
N THR A 320 8.95 6.62 18.97
CA THR A 320 7.71 5.84 18.92
C THR A 320 7.69 4.71 19.94
N TRP A 321 8.83 4.16 20.33
CA TRP A 321 8.93 3.13 21.38
C TRP A 321 8.54 3.68 22.75
N THR A 322 8.88 4.95 23.04
CA THR A 322 8.47 5.63 24.28
C THR A 322 6.98 5.93 24.26
N MET A 323 6.52 6.54 23.17
CA MET A 323 5.10 6.88 22.99
C MET A 323 4.22 5.63 23.10
N THR A 324 4.50 4.59 22.32
CA THR A 324 3.70 3.36 22.37
C THR A 324 3.64 2.73 23.76
N LYS A 325 4.72 2.84 24.56
CA LYS A 325 4.74 2.36 25.95
C LYS A 325 3.92 3.25 26.90
N LEU A 326 4.04 4.57 26.80
CA LEU A 326 3.27 5.51 27.61
C LEU A 326 1.77 5.35 27.36
N TYR A 327 1.35 5.23 26.10
CA TYR A 327 -0.05 5.16 25.71
C TYR A 327 -0.68 3.76 25.90
N GLU A 328 0.03 2.80 26.52
CA GLU A 328 -0.61 1.60 27.09
C GLU A 328 -1.50 1.94 28.29
N ASP A 329 -1.18 3.03 28.99
CA ASP A 329 -1.90 3.52 30.15
C ASP A 329 -2.77 4.73 29.77
N ALA A 330 -4.06 4.67 30.11
CA ALA A 330 -5.03 5.70 29.76
C ALA A 330 -4.78 7.05 30.47
N ASP A 331 -4.05 7.06 31.57
CA ASP A 331 -3.81 8.23 32.43
C ASP A 331 -2.32 8.53 32.62
N TRP A 332 -1.47 8.08 31.68
CA TRP A 332 -0.01 8.12 31.84
C TRP A 332 0.54 9.51 32.19
N SER A 333 0.00 10.60 31.61
CA SER A 333 0.50 11.96 31.85
C SER A 333 0.19 12.50 33.25
N ARG A 334 -0.83 11.93 33.92
CA ARG A 334 -1.27 12.31 35.26
C ARG A 334 -0.61 11.50 36.37
N LYS A 335 0.04 10.40 36.02
CA LYS A 335 0.76 9.52 36.94
C LYS A 335 2.21 9.97 37.07
N ASP A 336 2.84 9.66 38.21
CA ASP A 336 4.28 9.86 38.32
C ASP A 336 5.01 8.97 37.30
N LEU A 337 5.72 9.61 36.38
CA LEU A 337 6.48 8.92 35.35
C LEU A 337 7.69 8.16 35.93
N GLY A 338 8.04 8.38 37.19
CA GLY A 338 9.17 7.73 37.86
C GLY A 338 9.17 6.21 37.74
N GLU A 339 8.05 5.53 38.01
CA GLU A 339 7.96 4.07 37.91
C GLU A 339 8.13 3.57 36.48
N ILE A 340 7.50 4.23 35.51
CA ILE A 340 7.59 3.89 34.08
C ILE A 340 9.04 4.05 33.60
N ILE A 341 9.73 5.11 34.06
CA ILE A 341 11.13 5.37 33.72
C ILE A 341 12.06 4.32 34.33
N ILE A 342 11.80 3.87 35.57
CA ILE A 342 12.57 2.80 36.21
C ILE A 342 12.43 1.51 35.40
N GLU A 343 11.22 1.15 34.97
CA GLU A 343 11.00 -0.03 34.14
C GLU A 343 11.64 0.13 32.76
N ALA A 344 11.49 1.28 32.10
CA ALA A 344 12.14 1.56 30.83
C ALA A 344 13.67 1.47 30.93
N ARG A 345 14.27 1.95 32.03
CA ARG A 345 15.70 1.82 32.31
C ARG A 345 16.12 0.35 32.46
N LYS A 346 15.35 -0.44 33.21
CA LYS A 346 15.57 -1.88 33.37
C LYS A 346 15.53 -2.58 32.01
N GLN A 347 14.53 -2.30 31.19
CA GLN A 347 14.41 -2.89 29.85
C GLN A 347 15.54 -2.42 28.92
N ALA A 348 15.92 -1.15 28.95
CA ALA A 348 17.04 -0.63 28.16
C ALA A 348 18.38 -1.27 28.54
N ALA A 349 18.65 -1.48 29.84
CA ALA A 349 19.89 -2.06 30.35
C ALA A 349 19.96 -3.60 30.27
N LYS A 350 18.82 -4.28 30.15
CA LYS A 350 18.73 -5.76 30.05
C LYS A 350 19.59 -6.33 28.92
N CYS A 351 20.22 -7.48 29.14
CA CYS A 351 20.93 -8.18 28.07
C CYS A 351 19.98 -8.58 26.93
N LYS A 352 20.30 -8.20 25.69
CA LYS A 352 19.45 -8.42 24.52
C LYS A 352 19.69 -9.76 23.82
N MET A 353 20.71 -10.52 24.23
CA MET A 353 21.05 -11.83 23.62
C MET A 353 19.90 -12.85 23.66
N GLY A 354 19.02 -12.75 24.66
CA GLY A 354 17.81 -13.58 24.73
C GLY A 354 16.89 -13.41 23.52
N ALA A 355 16.86 -12.23 22.89
CA ALA A 355 16.05 -11.99 21.69
C ALA A 355 16.57 -12.75 20.46
N PHE A 356 17.84 -13.18 20.47
CA PHE A 356 18.51 -13.88 19.37
C PHE A 356 18.62 -15.39 19.59
N CYS A 357 18.19 -15.90 20.75
CA CYS A 357 18.30 -17.34 21.03
C CYS A 357 17.32 -18.17 20.18
N LEU A 358 17.66 -19.46 19.97
CA LEU A 358 16.88 -20.38 19.12
C LEU A 358 15.40 -20.50 19.53
N ARG A 359 15.12 -20.43 20.84
CA ARG A 359 13.75 -20.45 21.37
C ARG A 359 12.95 -19.23 20.90
N SER A 360 13.54 -18.05 20.96
CA SER A 360 12.95 -16.80 20.52
C SER A 360 12.71 -16.81 19.00
N LEU A 361 13.70 -17.22 18.21
CA LEU A 361 13.57 -17.34 16.75
C LEU A 361 12.43 -18.30 16.34
N ARG A 362 12.29 -19.45 17.02
CA ARG A 362 11.20 -20.39 16.78
C ARG A 362 9.82 -19.78 17.10
N ASN A 363 9.74 -18.95 18.13
CA ASN A 363 8.51 -18.23 18.46
C ASN A 363 8.19 -17.17 17.41
N TYR A 364 9.18 -16.38 16.98
CA TYR A 364 8.98 -15.37 15.94
C TYR A 364 8.51 -16.00 14.63
N TYR A 365 9.15 -17.09 14.20
CA TYR A 365 8.73 -17.83 13.01
C TYR A 365 7.26 -18.29 13.11
N ARG A 366 6.85 -18.81 14.27
CA ARG A 366 5.46 -19.22 14.49
C ARG A 366 4.49 -18.03 14.35
N GLU A 367 4.84 -16.88 14.91
CA GLU A 367 4.01 -15.67 14.86
C GLU A 367 3.94 -15.07 13.46
N LEU A 368 5.06 -15.04 12.73
CA LEU A 368 5.09 -14.64 11.32
C LEU A 368 4.26 -15.59 10.47
N SER A 369 4.37 -16.91 10.67
CA SER A 369 3.55 -17.89 9.96
C SER A 369 2.05 -17.69 10.22
N GLN A 370 1.66 -17.43 11.47
CA GLN A 370 0.26 -17.10 11.81
C GLN A 370 -0.20 -15.81 11.13
N ARG A 371 0.67 -14.80 11.08
CA ARG A 371 0.41 -13.53 10.40
C ARG A 371 0.24 -13.71 8.88
N THR A 372 1.06 -14.53 8.24
CA THR A 372 0.91 -14.91 6.82
C THR A 372 -0.39 -15.67 6.58
N GLN A 373 -0.74 -16.62 7.46
CA GLN A 373 -2.00 -17.38 7.36
C GLN A 373 -3.23 -16.46 7.53
N ALA A 374 -3.14 -15.42 8.35
CA ALA A 374 -4.17 -14.41 8.48
C ALA A 374 -4.33 -13.52 7.23
N GLY A 375 -3.38 -13.56 6.28
CA GLY A 375 -3.43 -12.83 5.02
C GLY A 375 -2.55 -11.58 4.96
N HIS A 376 -1.75 -11.32 5.99
CA HIS A 376 -0.76 -10.24 5.96
C HIS A 376 0.48 -10.67 5.17
N LYS A 377 1.11 -9.72 4.49
CA LYS A 377 2.46 -9.90 3.95
C LYS A 377 3.46 -9.72 5.09
N THR A 378 4.43 -10.62 5.18
CA THR A 378 5.49 -10.57 6.19
C THR A 378 6.82 -10.21 5.52
N SER A 379 7.57 -9.29 6.11
CA SER A 379 8.95 -8.94 5.72
C SER A 379 9.91 -9.01 6.90
N PHE A 380 11.20 -8.73 6.65
CA PHE A 380 12.20 -8.60 7.71
C PHE A 380 11.79 -7.59 8.80
N ILE A 381 11.01 -6.57 8.44
CA ILE A 381 10.54 -5.56 9.38
C ILE A 381 9.52 -6.12 10.39
N ASP A 382 8.73 -7.13 10.01
CA ASP A 382 7.86 -7.80 10.97
C ASP A 382 8.67 -8.61 11.99
N LEU A 383 9.76 -9.26 11.56
CA LEU A 383 10.71 -9.92 12.46
C LEU A 383 11.36 -8.89 13.40
N TRP A 384 11.81 -7.76 12.85
CA TRP A 384 12.37 -6.66 13.64
C TRP A 384 11.39 -6.17 14.72
N GLY A 385 10.11 -5.99 14.38
CA GLY A 385 9.08 -5.61 15.34
C GLY A 385 8.92 -6.60 16.49
N LEU A 386 8.94 -7.91 16.22
CA LEU A 386 8.92 -8.96 17.26
C LEU A 386 10.17 -8.94 18.13
N MET A 387 11.33 -8.62 17.55
CA MET A 387 12.58 -8.49 18.30
C MET A 387 12.57 -7.25 19.19
N ILE A 388 12.09 -6.10 18.71
CA ILE A 388 11.87 -4.90 19.55
C ILE A 388 10.97 -5.25 20.73
N GLU A 389 9.84 -5.93 20.48
CA GLU A 389 8.91 -6.35 21.53
C GLU A 389 9.63 -7.21 22.59
N SER A 390 10.42 -8.18 22.17
CA SER A 390 11.21 -9.07 23.04
C SER A 390 12.33 -8.34 23.81
N MET A 391 12.94 -7.32 23.19
CA MET A 391 14.03 -6.56 23.77
C MET A 391 13.57 -5.50 24.77
N LEU A 392 12.38 -4.93 24.56
CA LEU A 392 11.86 -3.81 25.35
C LEU A 392 10.71 -4.21 26.30
N ASN A 393 10.24 -5.46 26.26
CA ASN A 393 9.21 -5.96 27.17
C ASN A 393 9.58 -7.32 27.76
N ASP A 394 9.01 -7.65 28.93
CA ASP A 394 9.18 -8.96 29.59
C ASP A 394 8.20 -10.04 29.06
N GLY A 395 7.40 -9.71 28.04
CA GLY A 395 6.44 -10.62 27.43
C GLY A 395 5.78 -10.04 26.19
N LYS A 396 4.79 -10.75 25.66
CA LYS A 396 4.02 -10.30 24.50
C LYS A 396 3.12 -9.13 24.89
N CYS A 397 3.22 -8.04 24.14
CA CYS A 397 2.34 -6.90 24.24
C CYS A 397 1.23 -7.03 23.19
N HIS A 398 -0.02 -7.20 23.64
CA HIS A 398 -1.16 -7.33 22.74
C HIS A 398 -1.80 -6.00 22.33
N HIS A 399 -1.23 -4.87 22.79
CA HIS A 399 -1.72 -3.53 22.46
C HIS A 399 -1.67 -3.25 20.97
N ARG A 400 -2.63 -2.45 20.52
CA ARG A 400 -2.81 -2.01 19.14
C ARG A 400 -2.89 -0.48 19.09
N LEU A 401 -2.83 0.07 17.89
CA LEU A 401 -2.92 1.52 17.72
C LEU A 401 -4.31 2.05 18.12
N SER A 402 -5.38 1.32 17.76
CA SER A 402 -6.75 1.69 18.14
C SER A 402 -6.98 1.69 19.66
N ASP A 403 -6.27 0.83 20.41
CA ASP A 403 -6.40 0.74 21.87
C ASP A 403 -5.99 2.03 22.59
N GLN A 404 -5.12 2.83 21.96
CA GLN A 404 -4.65 4.12 22.48
C GLN A 404 -5.73 5.19 22.51
N ARG A 405 -6.88 4.99 21.85
CA ARG A 405 -8.04 5.90 21.98
C ARG A 405 -8.46 6.06 23.43
N ARG A 406 -8.28 5.02 24.26
CA ARG A 406 -8.58 5.05 25.69
C ARG A 406 -7.76 6.11 26.43
N ALA A 407 -6.58 6.46 25.93
CA ALA A 407 -5.70 7.46 26.50
C ALA A 407 -6.00 8.89 26.03
N VAL A 408 -6.89 9.08 25.04
CA VAL A 408 -7.16 10.41 24.45
C VAL A 408 -8.64 10.76 24.37
N ASN A 409 -9.55 9.80 24.60
CA ASN A 409 -10.99 10.00 24.48
C ASN A 409 -11.60 11.06 25.42
N GLN A 410 -10.89 11.45 26.49
CA GLN A 410 -11.30 12.52 27.41
C GLN A 410 -10.36 13.74 27.34
N GLY A 411 -9.47 13.81 26.33
CA GLY A 411 -8.45 14.84 26.23
C GLY A 411 -7.41 14.80 27.36
N GLN A 412 -7.31 13.69 28.09
CA GLN A 412 -6.49 13.58 29.29
C GLN A 412 -4.99 13.50 29.00
N ASN A 413 -4.61 12.97 27.84
CA ASN A 413 -3.25 13.02 27.32
C ASN A 413 -3.24 13.79 25.97
N PRO A 414 -2.08 14.30 25.52
CA PRO A 414 -1.93 14.77 24.15
C PRO A 414 -2.28 13.67 23.12
N LEU A 415 -2.64 14.04 21.89
CA LEU A 415 -2.85 13.05 20.83
C LEU A 415 -1.50 12.55 20.31
N PRO A 416 -1.24 11.22 20.29
CA PRO A 416 -0.02 10.68 19.71
C PRO A 416 -0.15 10.61 18.20
N ILE A 417 0.86 11.12 17.50
CA ILE A 417 0.98 11.03 16.05
C ILE A 417 2.27 10.32 15.69
N TYR A 418 2.17 9.23 14.93
CA TYR A 418 3.32 8.49 14.41
C TYR A 418 3.43 8.68 12.90
N LEU A 419 4.64 8.53 12.37
CA LEU A 419 4.95 8.90 11.00
C LEU A 419 5.79 7.83 10.31
N ALA A 420 5.44 7.54 9.06
CA ALA A 420 6.25 6.75 8.14
C ALA A 420 6.30 7.43 6.76
N LEU A 421 7.18 6.93 5.90
CA LEU A 421 7.22 7.31 4.49
C LEU A 421 6.84 6.11 3.63
N ASN A 422 5.91 6.33 2.69
CA ASN A 422 5.71 5.43 1.57
C ASN A 422 6.76 5.71 0.50
N VAL A 423 7.38 4.65 -0.02
CA VAL A 423 8.35 4.69 -1.12
C VAL A 423 7.87 3.80 -2.27
N LYS A 424 8.56 3.82 -3.41
CA LYS A 424 8.26 2.94 -4.55
C LYS A 424 9.41 1.99 -4.83
N ASP A 425 9.05 0.78 -5.22
CA ASP A 425 10.01 -0.19 -5.76
C ASP A 425 10.62 0.36 -7.06
N LYS A 426 11.92 0.12 -7.27
CA LYS A 426 12.70 0.53 -8.46
C LYS A 426 12.80 2.03 -8.75
N VAL A 427 12.22 2.89 -7.92
CA VAL A 427 12.45 4.34 -7.93
C VAL A 427 13.42 4.65 -6.80
N ALA A 428 14.45 5.47 -7.05
CA ALA A 428 15.32 5.86 -5.96
C ALA A 428 14.50 6.64 -4.94
N THR A 429 14.69 6.37 -3.64
CA THR A 429 13.87 6.97 -2.59
C THR A 429 14.04 8.48 -2.43
N LYS A 430 15.11 9.04 -2.99
CA LYS A 430 15.26 10.51 -3.16
C LYS A 430 14.29 11.08 -4.20
N ASP A 431 13.82 10.24 -5.12
CA ASP A 431 13.02 10.63 -6.27
C ASP A 431 11.51 10.37 -6.04
N PHE A 432 11.13 9.69 -4.96
CA PHE A 432 9.74 9.52 -4.55
C PHE A 432 9.57 9.13 -3.08
N ARG A 433 8.79 9.92 -2.34
CA ARG A 433 8.32 9.58 -0.99
C ARG A 433 7.03 10.31 -0.64
N GLU A 434 6.25 9.72 0.26
CA GLU A 434 4.97 10.30 0.68
C GLU A 434 4.73 10.07 2.17
N TRP A 435 4.29 11.12 2.87
CA TRP A 435 4.02 11.04 4.30
C TRP A 435 2.76 10.23 4.60
N VAL A 436 2.92 9.22 5.45
CA VAL A 436 1.82 8.44 6.02
C VAL A 436 1.74 8.70 7.52
N GLU A 437 0.63 9.30 7.93
CA GLU A 437 0.33 9.64 9.31
C GLU A 437 -0.44 8.49 9.99
N PHE A 438 -0.15 8.26 11.26
CA PHE A 438 -0.83 7.27 12.10
C PHE A 438 -1.27 7.91 13.41
N THR A 439 -2.55 7.81 13.71
CA THR A 439 -3.13 8.22 14.99
C THR A 439 -3.98 7.07 15.54
N PRO A 440 -4.41 7.11 16.81
CA PRO A 440 -5.35 6.13 17.34
C PRO A 440 -6.70 6.10 16.59
N TYR A 441 -7.05 7.18 15.89
CA TYR A 441 -8.30 7.32 15.15
C TYR A 441 -8.17 6.83 13.71
N GLU A 442 -7.21 7.39 12.97
CA GLU A 442 -7.05 7.14 11.54
C GLU A 442 -5.58 7.07 11.09
N VAL A 443 -5.38 6.39 9.96
CA VAL A 443 -4.10 6.25 9.26
C VAL A 443 -4.31 6.71 7.82
N GLY A 444 -3.43 7.55 7.29
CA GLY A 444 -3.65 8.10 5.95
C GLY A 444 -2.52 8.90 5.35
N PHE A 445 -2.72 9.28 4.08
CA PHE A 445 -1.79 10.07 3.30
C PHE A 445 -2.17 11.55 3.35
N LEU A 446 -1.23 12.38 3.80
CA LEU A 446 -1.40 13.83 3.85
C LEU A 446 -1.57 14.42 2.44
N LYS A 447 -0.75 13.94 1.49
CA LYS A 447 -0.75 14.36 0.08
C LYS A 447 -2.11 14.20 -0.60
N TYR A 448 -2.82 13.12 -0.27
CA TYR A 448 -4.06 12.74 -0.95
C TYR A 448 -5.33 13.09 -0.18
N GLY A 449 -5.23 13.46 1.09
CA GLY A 449 -6.40 13.68 1.95
C GLY A 449 -7.24 12.40 2.07
N THR A 450 -6.59 11.25 2.23
CA THR A 450 -7.25 9.94 2.30
C THR A 450 -6.82 9.17 3.53
N PHE A 451 -7.80 8.80 4.34
CA PHE A 451 -7.59 8.18 5.63
C PHE A 451 -8.51 6.96 5.81
N ILE A 452 -8.03 5.97 6.55
CA ILE A 452 -8.80 4.80 6.99
C ILE A 452 -8.74 4.72 8.51
N ARG A 453 -9.69 4.01 9.12
CA ARG A 453 -9.64 3.78 10.57
C ARG A 453 -8.38 2.99 10.94
N ALA A 454 -7.79 3.30 12.10
CA ALA A 454 -6.55 2.68 12.56
C ALA A 454 -6.61 1.14 12.60
N GLU A 455 -7.75 0.58 13.02
CA GLU A 455 -7.97 -0.87 13.11
C GLU A 455 -8.14 -1.58 11.76
N ASP A 456 -8.37 -0.84 10.69
CA ASP A 456 -8.47 -1.40 9.34
C ASP A 456 -7.13 -1.31 8.59
N PHE A 457 -6.10 -0.66 9.16
CA PHE A 457 -4.78 -0.57 8.54
C PHE A 457 -4.15 -1.95 8.33
N GLY A 458 -3.72 -2.20 7.09
CA GLY A 458 -3.21 -3.49 6.63
C GLY A 458 -4.29 -4.43 6.08
N SER A 459 -5.57 -4.05 6.11
CA SER A 459 -6.66 -4.76 5.41
C SER A 459 -6.65 -4.50 3.91
N GLU A 460 -7.36 -5.31 3.14
CA GLU A 460 -7.44 -5.16 1.68
C GLU A 460 -8.56 -4.17 1.32
N PHE A 461 -8.23 -3.15 0.53
CA PHE A 461 -9.20 -2.19 0.02
C PHE A 461 -9.20 -2.15 -1.51
N PHE A 462 -10.31 -1.69 -2.07
CA PHE A 462 -10.44 -1.37 -3.48
C PHE A 462 -11.44 -0.23 -3.66
N MET A 463 -11.04 0.83 -4.36
CA MET A 463 -11.89 1.99 -4.68
C MET A 463 -12.54 2.60 -3.42
N GLY A 464 -11.76 2.74 -2.36
CA GLY A 464 -12.19 3.30 -1.08
C GLY A 464 -13.08 2.39 -0.22
N ARG A 465 -13.26 1.11 -0.59
CA ARG A 465 -14.00 0.13 0.19
C ARG A 465 -13.12 -0.92 0.81
N LEU A 466 -13.51 -1.36 2.00
CA LEU A 466 -12.91 -2.49 2.70
C LEU A 466 -13.40 -3.79 2.04
N MET A 467 -12.51 -4.44 1.30
CA MET A 467 -12.81 -5.68 0.59
C MET A 467 -12.68 -6.90 1.49
N LYS A 468 -11.61 -6.91 2.30
CA LYS A 468 -11.34 -7.98 3.25
C LYS A 468 -10.69 -7.40 4.49
N LYS A 469 -11.43 -7.43 5.59
CA LYS A 469 -10.93 -7.03 6.90
C LYS A 469 -9.94 -8.06 7.43
N LEU A 470 -8.72 -7.62 7.71
CA LEU A 470 -7.72 -8.40 8.43
C LEU A 470 -7.74 -8.01 9.92
N PRO A 471 -7.26 -8.88 10.82
CA PRO A 471 -7.06 -8.50 12.21
C PRO A 471 -6.11 -7.32 12.33
N GLU A 472 -6.45 -6.35 13.19
CA GLU A 472 -5.55 -5.23 13.47
C GLU A 472 -4.21 -5.75 14.02
N SER A 473 -3.12 -5.19 13.48
CA SER A 473 -1.78 -5.59 13.86
C SER A 473 -1.45 -5.16 15.29
N ARG A 474 -0.74 -6.01 16.04
CA ARG A 474 -0.10 -5.59 17.29
C ARG A 474 0.85 -4.42 17.01
N ILE A 475 0.94 -3.52 17.97
CA ILE A 475 1.68 -2.27 17.82
C ILE A 475 3.18 -2.49 17.57
N CYS A 476 3.73 -3.65 17.97
CA CYS A 476 5.10 -4.03 17.70
C CYS A 476 5.46 -4.09 16.20
N PHE A 477 4.50 -4.49 15.34
CA PHE A 477 4.73 -4.48 13.89
C PHE A 477 4.83 -3.05 13.33
N MET A 478 4.07 -2.12 13.92
CA MET A 478 4.18 -0.69 13.61
C MET A 478 5.45 -0.07 14.19
N GLN A 479 5.86 -0.44 15.42
CA GLN A 479 7.16 -0.04 15.97
C GLN A 479 8.32 -0.49 15.06
N GLY A 480 8.26 -1.72 14.53
CA GLY A 480 9.19 -2.22 13.54
C GLY A 480 9.24 -1.35 12.28
N MET A 481 8.07 -0.99 11.73
CA MET A 481 7.94 -0.09 10.57
C MET A 481 8.50 1.31 10.86
N TRP A 482 8.03 1.96 11.92
CA TRP A 482 8.42 3.32 12.27
C TRP A 482 9.89 3.44 12.64
N SER A 483 10.57 2.34 12.98
CA SER A 483 11.99 2.30 13.34
C SER A 483 12.84 1.40 12.43
N SER A 484 12.41 1.21 11.18
CA SER A 484 13.07 0.32 10.23
C SER A 484 14.48 0.76 9.85
N ILE A 485 14.94 1.97 10.18
CA ILE A 485 16.34 2.37 9.97
C ILE A 485 17.33 1.49 10.75
N PHE A 486 16.92 1.00 11.91
CA PHE A 486 17.75 0.18 12.79
C PHE A 486 17.76 -1.30 12.40
N SER A 487 16.92 -1.72 11.45
CA SER A 487 16.91 -3.10 10.96
C SER A 487 18.18 -3.43 10.16
N LYS A 488 18.85 -2.42 9.57
CA LYS A 488 20.16 -2.60 8.92
C LYS A 488 21.26 -2.90 9.95
N ASN A 489 21.30 -2.13 11.03
CA ASN A 489 22.23 -2.38 12.15
C ASN A 489 21.98 -3.74 12.82
N LEU A 490 20.76 -4.28 12.72
CA LEU A 490 20.46 -5.63 13.20
C LEU A 490 21.18 -6.70 12.38
N LEU A 491 21.25 -6.58 11.05
CA LEU A 491 22.06 -7.50 10.23
C LEU A 491 23.50 -7.49 10.71
N ASP A 492 24.08 -6.29 10.87
CA ASP A 492 25.46 -6.13 11.34
C ASP A 492 25.67 -6.69 12.76
N ALA A 493 24.74 -6.42 13.68
CA ALA A 493 24.78 -6.94 15.05
C ALA A 493 24.59 -8.47 15.09
N TRP A 494 23.84 -9.06 14.16
CA TRP A 494 23.63 -10.50 14.07
C TRP A 494 24.83 -11.21 13.43
N HIS A 495 25.56 -10.53 12.54
CA HIS A 495 26.88 -10.97 12.09
C HIS A 495 27.92 -10.93 13.22
N ALA A 496 27.88 -9.88 14.07
CA ALA A 496 28.82 -9.67 15.17
C ALA A 496 28.50 -10.45 16.47
N ALA A 497 27.25 -10.89 16.67
CA ALA A 497 26.87 -11.74 17.78
C ALA A 497 27.48 -13.14 17.57
N ASP A 498 28.52 -13.43 18.36
CA ASP A 498 29.53 -14.47 18.14
C ASP A 498 28.98 -15.93 18.13
N ASN A 499 29.75 -16.81 17.47
CA ASN A 499 29.46 -18.12 16.85
C ASN A 499 28.65 -18.11 15.53
N SER A 500 28.81 -17.08 14.70
CA SER A 500 27.95 -16.84 13.52
C SER A 500 28.34 -17.58 12.22
N GLU A 501 29.57 -18.05 12.03
CA GLU A 501 29.90 -18.91 10.86
C GLU A 501 28.97 -20.14 10.85
N ASP A 502 28.87 -20.87 11.98
CA ASP A 502 27.99 -22.03 12.13
C ASP A 502 26.49 -21.69 12.04
N PHE A 503 26.07 -20.48 12.45
CA PHE A 503 24.66 -20.06 12.36
C PHE A 503 24.26 -19.74 10.91
N TRP A 504 25.03 -18.91 10.20
CA TRP A 504 24.75 -18.54 8.81
C TRP A 504 24.91 -19.76 7.88
N HIS A 505 25.93 -20.59 8.08
CA HIS A 505 26.06 -21.87 7.35
C HIS A 505 24.88 -22.82 7.63
N ARG A 506 24.35 -22.87 8.86
CA ARG A 506 23.24 -23.78 9.20
C ARG A 506 21.86 -23.30 8.76
N TRP A 507 21.64 -21.99 8.62
CA TRP A 507 20.31 -21.40 8.41
C TRP A 507 20.14 -20.59 7.11
N THR A 508 21.21 -20.29 6.38
CA THR A 508 21.11 -19.61 5.06
C THR A 508 21.74 -20.38 3.91
N GLN A 509 22.58 -21.36 4.19
CA GLN A 509 23.19 -22.23 3.17
C GLN A 509 22.62 -23.64 3.24
N ASP A 510 22.54 -24.30 2.09
CA ASP A 510 22.21 -25.72 2.04
C ASP A 510 23.44 -26.55 2.43
N LYS A 511 23.24 -27.63 3.18
CA LYS A 511 24.35 -28.47 3.66
C LYS A 511 24.80 -29.40 2.56
N VAL A 512 25.98 -29.13 2.00
CA VAL A 512 26.68 -29.99 1.04
C VAL A 512 27.75 -30.77 1.80
N SER A 513 27.65 -32.09 1.81
CA SER A 513 28.68 -32.96 2.38
C SER A 513 29.15 -33.94 1.31
N GLU A 514 30.46 -34.01 1.09
CA GLU A 514 31.06 -35.03 0.23
C GLU A 514 30.82 -36.42 0.83
N ILE A 515 30.43 -37.38 0.00
CA ILE A 515 30.18 -38.76 0.38
C ILE A 515 31.11 -39.67 -0.42
N GLU A 516 31.72 -40.62 0.28
CA GLU A 516 32.55 -41.66 -0.34
C GLU A 516 31.66 -42.65 -1.11
N GLU A 517 32.02 -42.93 -2.36
CA GLU A 517 31.31 -43.89 -3.20
C GLU A 517 31.79 -45.31 -2.87
N GLN A 518 30.87 -46.25 -2.62
CA GLN A 518 31.23 -47.66 -2.42
C GLN A 518 30.63 -48.55 -3.51
N PRO A 519 31.44 -49.38 -4.20
CA PRO A 519 32.90 -49.56 -4.05
C PRO A 519 33.71 -48.42 -4.70
N ASP A 520 34.95 -48.22 -4.22
CA ASP A 520 35.86 -47.19 -4.73
C ASP A 520 36.05 -47.28 -6.25
N LEU A 521 35.77 -46.19 -6.97
CA LEU A 521 35.95 -46.08 -8.41
C LEU A 521 37.32 -45.45 -8.74
N PRO A 522 37.95 -45.79 -9.89
CA PRO A 522 39.26 -45.25 -10.26
C PRO A 522 39.21 -43.76 -10.66
N GLU A 523 39.99 -42.92 -9.97
CA GLU A 523 40.03 -41.45 -10.15
C GLU A 523 40.46 -41.02 -11.56
N LYS A 524 39.70 -40.10 -12.16
CA LYS A 524 40.03 -39.45 -13.45
C LYS A 524 40.47 -37.98 -13.27
N PRO A 525 41.34 -37.45 -14.14
CA PRO A 525 41.57 -36.01 -14.17
C PRO A 525 40.24 -35.31 -14.48
N TYR A 526 39.89 -34.28 -13.70
CA TYR A 526 38.63 -33.51 -13.77
C TYR A 526 37.38 -34.14 -13.11
N GLU A 527 37.54 -35.17 -12.26
CA GLU A 527 36.41 -35.75 -11.52
C GLU A 527 35.92 -34.81 -10.39
N MET A 528 34.61 -34.67 -10.25
CA MET A 528 33.98 -33.89 -9.18
C MET A 528 33.59 -34.82 -8.03
N ALA A 529 33.85 -34.41 -6.79
CA ALA A 529 33.46 -35.18 -5.61
C ALA A 529 31.94 -35.38 -5.55
N THR A 530 31.52 -36.60 -5.23
CA THR A 530 30.10 -36.93 -5.07
C THR A 530 29.56 -36.28 -3.80
N CYS A 531 28.65 -35.33 -3.98
CA CYS A 531 28.13 -34.50 -2.91
C CYS A 531 26.68 -34.88 -2.55
N MET A 532 26.41 -35.06 -1.26
CA MET A 532 25.05 -35.14 -0.74
C MET A 532 24.53 -33.74 -0.43
N PHE A 533 23.41 -33.38 -1.06
CA PHE A 533 22.68 -32.15 -0.76
C PHE A 533 21.60 -32.42 0.28
N THR A 534 21.72 -31.80 1.45
CA THR A 534 20.69 -31.85 2.48
C THR A 534 19.87 -30.56 2.44
N PRO A 535 18.59 -30.60 2.01
CA PRO A 535 17.77 -29.39 1.96
C PRO A 535 17.59 -28.81 3.36
N THR A 536 17.61 -27.48 3.44
CA THR A 536 17.37 -26.72 4.66
C THR A 536 15.99 -27.04 5.26
N SER A 537 15.89 -27.07 6.60
CA SER A 537 14.59 -27.28 7.27
C SER A 537 13.58 -26.17 6.91
N GLY A 538 12.27 -26.43 6.98
CA GLY A 538 11.25 -25.43 6.60
C GLY A 538 11.31 -24.10 7.38
N LEU A 539 11.87 -24.11 8.60
CA LEU A 539 12.13 -22.89 9.37
C LEU A 539 13.34 -22.10 8.81
N SER A 540 14.34 -22.82 8.31
CA SER A 540 15.55 -22.26 7.69
C SER A 540 15.23 -21.59 6.36
N SER A 541 14.50 -22.28 5.48
CA SER A 541 14.11 -21.72 4.19
C SER A 541 13.25 -20.46 4.36
N ALA A 542 12.30 -20.47 5.30
CA ALA A 542 11.43 -19.32 5.52
C ALA A 542 12.14 -18.13 6.17
N LEU A 543 13.09 -18.37 7.10
CA LEU A 543 13.93 -17.29 7.63
C LEU A 543 14.84 -16.71 6.55
N ARG A 544 15.42 -17.56 5.69
CA ARG A 544 16.20 -17.14 4.54
C ARG A 544 15.37 -16.26 3.59
N ASP A 545 14.14 -16.64 3.28
CA ASP A 545 13.25 -15.84 2.42
C ASP A 545 12.90 -14.47 3.05
N ILE A 546 12.75 -14.41 4.38
CA ILE A 546 12.54 -13.16 5.11
C ILE A 546 13.80 -12.28 5.10
N LEU A 547 14.99 -12.90 5.22
CA LEU A 547 16.29 -12.23 5.25
C LEU A 547 16.77 -11.76 3.87
N THR A 548 16.32 -12.40 2.79
CA THR A 548 16.64 -12.00 1.40
C THR A 548 15.69 -10.92 0.87
N ASP A 549 14.56 -10.67 1.53
CA ASP A 549 13.70 -9.51 1.23
C ASP A 549 14.40 -8.20 1.64
N ARG A 550 13.99 -7.07 1.06
CA ARG A 550 14.57 -5.75 1.34
C ARG A 550 14.56 -5.49 2.86
N PRO A 551 15.73 -5.38 3.52
CA PRO A 551 15.78 -5.45 4.98
C PRO A 551 15.20 -4.22 5.69
N ALA A 552 14.92 -3.14 4.97
CA ALA A 552 14.44 -1.87 5.53
C ALA A 552 12.97 -1.54 5.23
N VAL A 553 12.29 -2.36 4.41
CA VAL A 553 10.97 -2.02 3.84
C VAL A 553 9.90 -2.95 4.38
N SER A 554 8.83 -2.35 4.92
CA SER A 554 7.63 -3.08 5.31
C SER A 554 6.58 -3.02 4.19
N LYS A 555 5.77 -4.08 4.05
CA LYS A 555 4.77 -4.19 2.99
C LYS A 555 3.37 -4.34 3.59
N TYR A 556 2.50 -3.38 3.33
CA TYR A 556 1.10 -3.39 3.78
C TYR A 556 0.16 -3.29 2.59
N HIS A 557 -1.06 -3.83 2.68
CA HIS A 557 -2.05 -3.67 1.60
C HIS A 557 -2.35 -2.19 1.33
N ASN A 558 -2.37 -1.82 0.05
CA ASN A 558 -2.56 -0.43 -0.36
C ASN A 558 -4.03 -0.01 -0.29
N PHE A 559 -4.35 0.83 0.70
CA PHE A 559 -5.72 1.33 0.86
C PHE A 559 -6.13 2.38 -0.19
N LEU A 560 -5.18 2.89 -0.98
CA LEU A 560 -5.41 3.74 -2.15
C LEU A 560 -5.63 2.93 -3.45
N ARG A 561 -5.63 1.59 -3.39
CA ARG A 561 -5.82 0.75 -4.58
C ARG A 561 -7.16 1.05 -5.26
N GLY A 562 -7.11 1.37 -6.55
CA GLY A 562 -8.29 1.64 -7.37
C GLY A 562 -8.81 3.07 -7.34
N PHE A 563 -8.20 3.97 -6.55
CA PHE A 563 -8.42 5.41 -6.71
C PHE A 563 -7.80 5.92 -8.01
N GLN A 564 -8.40 6.99 -8.56
CA GLN A 564 -7.90 7.68 -9.74
C GLN A 564 -7.57 9.14 -9.39
N MET A 565 -6.63 9.76 -10.10
CA MET A 565 -6.31 11.18 -9.87
C MET A 565 -7.38 12.06 -10.51
N HIS A 566 -7.82 13.11 -9.80
CA HIS A 566 -8.72 14.14 -10.32
C HIS A 566 -8.06 14.92 -11.47
N ASN A 567 -8.81 15.41 -12.46
CA ASN A 567 -8.22 16.07 -13.63
C ASN A 567 -7.37 17.32 -13.28
N GLU A 568 -7.71 17.97 -12.17
CA GLU A 568 -7.09 19.22 -11.71
C GLU A 568 -6.21 19.02 -10.45
N TYR A 569 -5.90 17.78 -10.07
CA TYR A 569 -5.21 17.48 -8.81
C TYR A 569 -3.90 18.26 -8.60
N ILE A 570 -3.17 18.58 -9.68
CA ILE A 570 -1.89 19.31 -9.65
C ILE A 570 -2.07 20.75 -9.12
N GLN A 571 -3.24 21.35 -9.34
CA GLN A 571 -3.57 22.71 -8.96
C GLN A 571 -4.17 22.79 -7.54
N HIS A 572 -4.50 21.65 -6.95
CA HIS A 572 -5.13 21.59 -5.64
C HIS A 572 -4.11 21.93 -4.54
N GLU A 573 -4.36 22.99 -3.78
CA GLU A 573 -3.43 23.54 -2.78
C GLU A 573 -2.86 22.48 -1.83
N ASN A 574 -3.74 21.64 -1.27
CA ASN A 574 -3.30 20.58 -0.33
C ASN A 574 -2.42 19.52 -0.99
N PHE A 575 -2.64 19.18 -2.27
CA PHE A 575 -1.75 18.26 -2.98
C PHE A 575 -0.40 18.92 -3.25
N THR A 576 -0.43 20.16 -3.75
CA THR A 576 0.77 20.94 -4.07
C THR A 576 1.66 21.15 -2.85
N ARG A 577 1.08 21.34 -1.66
CA ARG A 577 1.83 21.46 -0.38
C ARG A 577 2.72 20.26 -0.10
N TRP A 578 2.28 19.07 -0.50
CA TRP A 578 3.01 17.82 -0.27
C TRP A 578 3.69 17.28 -1.54
N LYS A 579 3.66 18.03 -2.64
CA LYS A 579 4.35 17.69 -3.88
C LYS A 579 5.85 17.72 -3.63
N ASP A 580 6.52 16.62 -3.94
CA ASP A 580 7.94 16.40 -3.64
C ASP A 580 8.76 16.28 -4.93
N THR A 581 8.29 15.52 -5.92
CA THR A 581 9.13 15.19 -7.10
C THR A 581 8.38 15.29 -8.43
N LEU A 582 9.14 15.22 -9.55
CA LEU A 582 8.56 15.21 -10.89
C LEU A 582 7.57 14.06 -11.11
N LEU A 583 7.72 12.94 -10.39
CA LEU A 583 6.78 11.83 -10.45
C LEU A 583 5.37 12.21 -9.99
N ASP A 584 5.22 13.25 -9.19
CA ASP A 584 3.91 13.77 -8.80
C ASP A 584 3.14 14.38 -9.98
N THR A 585 3.83 14.72 -11.08
CA THR A 585 3.19 15.18 -12.32
C THR A 585 2.76 14.03 -13.23
N SER A 586 3.14 12.80 -12.91
CA SER A 586 2.75 11.59 -13.63
C SER A 586 1.63 10.86 -12.87
N PRO A 587 0.35 11.09 -13.23
CA PRO A 587 -0.77 10.45 -12.53
C PRO A 587 -0.77 8.92 -12.69
N ASN A 588 -0.21 8.40 -13.79
CA ASN A 588 -0.09 6.96 -14.02
C ASN A 588 0.95 6.34 -13.07
N ASP A 589 2.06 7.04 -12.82
CA ASP A 589 3.06 6.58 -11.85
C ASP A 589 2.55 6.70 -10.43
N LEU A 590 1.87 7.80 -10.06
CA LEU A 590 1.22 7.97 -8.75
C LEU A 590 0.24 6.85 -8.46
N ARG A 591 -0.58 6.49 -9.46
CA ARG A 591 -1.54 5.40 -9.36
C ARG A 591 -0.88 4.03 -9.19
N GLY A 592 0.35 3.85 -9.70
CA GLY A 592 1.00 2.56 -9.99
C GLY A 592 0.39 1.39 -9.22
N ASN A 593 -0.11 0.37 -9.95
CA ASN A 593 -0.92 -0.76 -9.48
C ASN A 593 -0.26 -1.67 -8.41
N SER A 594 0.62 -1.14 -7.58
CA SER A 594 1.12 -1.80 -6.40
C SER A 594 -0.04 -2.13 -5.48
N GLU A 595 -0.28 -3.43 -5.37
CA GLU A 595 -1.16 -4.02 -4.37
C GLU A 595 -0.73 -3.67 -2.93
N HIS A 596 0.52 -3.24 -2.75
CA HIS A 596 1.13 -2.98 -1.46
C HIS A 596 1.76 -1.58 -1.35
N LEU A 597 1.63 -0.96 -0.19
CA LEU A 597 2.47 0.15 0.25
C LEU A 597 3.83 -0.38 0.68
N GLU A 598 4.87 0.38 0.39
CA GLU A 598 6.22 0.12 0.86
C GLU A 598 6.57 1.20 1.90
N LEU A 599 6.45 0.86 3.18
CA LEU A 599 6.62 1.83 4.26
C LEU A 599 7.98 1.67 4.93
N VAL A 600 8.64 2.81 5.14
CA VAL A 600 9.95 2.93 5.79
C VAL A 600 9.95 3.99 6.89
N ASP A 601 10.92 3.91 7.78
CA ASP A 601 11.19 4.91 8.80
C ASP A 601 11.46 6.29 8.17
N ALA A 602 10.82 7.33 8.71
CA ALA A 602 11.07 8.72 8.31
C ALA A 602 12.53 9.15 8.55
N ALA A 603 13.19 8.57 9.55
CA ALA A 603 14.57 8.87 9.92
C ALA A 603 15.60 8.51 8.83
N PHE A 604 15.22 7.74 7.80
CA PHE A 604 16.07 7.55 6.63
C PHE A 604 16.35 8.85 5.87
N PHE A 605 15.48 9.86 6.02
CA PHE A 605 15.53 11.10 5.25
C PHE A 605 15.44 12.36 6.11
N PHE A 606 14.69 12.30 7.21
CA PHE A 606 14.37 13.48 8.02
C PHE A 606 14.55 13.20 9.50
N GLU A 607 15.25 14.09 10.18
CA GLU A 607 15.41 14.08 11.64
C GLU A 607 14.27 14.84 12.34
N THR A 608 13.02 14.67 11.88
CA THR A 608 11.87 15.38 12.46
C THR A 608 10.56 14.61 12.29
N SER A 609 9.64 14.83 13.23
CA SER A 609 8.24 14.38 13.18
C SER A 609 7.26 15.54 12.97
N CYS A 610 7.75 16.71 12.57
CA CYS A 610 6.97 17.93 12.39
C CYS A 610 5.90 17.91 11.27
N PRO A 611 6.10 17.25 10.10
CA PRO A 611 5.16 17.32 8.97
C PRO A 611 3.66 17.20 9.31
N PRO A 612 3.19 16.18 10.07
CA PRO A 612 1.78 16.10 10.44
C PRO A 612 1.27 17.30 11.26
N LEU A 613 2.12 17.96 12.03
CA LEU A 613 1.75 19.15 12.82
C LEU A 613 1.56 20.39 11.94
N MET A 614 2.16 20.41 10.75
CA MET A 614 2.06 21.52 9.78
C MET A 614 0.76 21.48 8.94
N ARG A 615 -0.13 20.53 9.23
CA ARG A 615 -1.48 20.52 8.66
C ARG A 615 -2.22 21.79 9.08
N PRO A 616 -2.70 22.63 8.14
CA PRO A 616 -3.42 23.86 8.50
C PRO A 616 -4.63 23.60 9.39
N GLU A 617 -5.26 22.43 9.23
CA GLU A 617 -6.46 22.06 9.96
C GLU A 617 -6.19 21.80 11.44
N ARG A 618 -4.92 21.58 11.85
CA ARG A 618 -4.52 21.47 13.26
C ARG A 618 -4.27 22.81 13.93
N GLN A 619 -4.03 23.88 13.15
CA GLN A 619 -3.79 25.23 13.66
C GLN A 619 -2.78 25.27 14.81
N VAL A 620 -1.64 24.59 14.66
CA VAL A 620 -0.62 24.53 15.72
C VAL A 620 0.07 25.89 15.86
N ASP A 621 0.00 26.47 17.05
CA ASP A 621 0.56 27.80 17.35
C ASP A 621 2.01 27.73 17.83
N VAL A 622 2.35 26.71 18.64
CA VAL A 622 3.67 26.55 19.25
C VAL A 622 4.16 25.12 19.09
N ILE A 623 5.38 24.95 18.58
CA ILE A 623 6.04 23.65 18.47
C ILE A 623 7.25 23.61 19.39
N ILE A 624 7.21 22.73 20.40
CA ILE A 624 8.36 22.37 21.21
C ILE A 624 9.09 21.24 20.48
N HIS A 625 10.18 21.58 19.79
CA HIS A 625 10.98 20.60 19.06
C HIS A 625 12.08 20.00 19.96
N LEU A 626 11.97 18.70 20.24
CA LEU A 626 12.92 17.94 21.06
C LEU A 626 13.82 17.08 20.14
N ASN A 627 15.04 17.55 19.92
CA ASN A 627 16.00 16.86 19.07
C ASN A 627 16.97 15.99 19.90
N TYR A 628 17.10 14.71 19.52
CA TYR A 628 17.96 13.72 20.18
C TYR A 628 19.07 13.18 19.26
N THR A 629 19.34 13.85 18.15
CA THR A 629 20.38 13.43 17.20
C THR A 629 21.76 13.76 17.73
N GLY A 630 22.75 12.96 17.32
CA GLY A 630 24.12 13.01 17.86
C GLY A 630 25.08 13.83 17.01
N GLY A 631 24.60 14.43 15.92
CA GLY A 631 25.38 15.23 14.98
C GLY A 631 25.34 16.73 15.29
N SER A 632 26.02 17.52 14.47
CA SER A 632 26.08 18.99 14.57
C SER A 632 24.67 19.59 14.51
N GLN A 633 24.19 20.11 15.63
CA GLN A 633 22.96 20.90 15.72
C GLN A 633 23.26 22.31 15.18
N THR A 634 23.38 22.47 13.86
CA THR A 634 23.29 23.80 13.25
C THR A 634 21.81 24.12 13.07
N LEU A 635 21.33 25.01 13.95
CA LEU A 635 20.02 25.66 13.92
C LEU A 635 19.75 26.34 12.58
#